data_AF-A0A396LA49-F1
#
_entry.id   AF-A0A396LA49-F1
#
_cell.length_a   1.000
_cell.length_b   1.000
_cell.length_c   1.000
_cell.angle_alpha   90.00
_cell.angle_beta   90.00
_cell.angle_gamma   90.00
#
_symmetry.space_group_name_H-M   'P 1'
#
loop_
_entity.id
_entity.type
_entity.pdbx_description
1 polymer ?
#
loop_
_entity_poly.entity_id
_entity_poly.type
_entity_poly.pdbx_seq_one_letter_code
_entity_poly.pdbx_strand_id
1 'polypeptide(L)'
;MLVTLKEILNYAEANKCAIGAFHILSEDNLTAVLDAAQELRFPVIIMHSQENEKKLPLANIGPLMVDMAEKASVPVCVHLDHGMTINYIRQALIIGFSSVTYDGSSLPYEENIENTKTVVHMASRRFASVEGVAPVGIPQQDVTEAVRGFIDATGISALACSYGALQHVNNTGSEFSVPLVMNGEPDISKDDYTQVIQHGVRKINCDSEIYYRDIAMLGMQAVTENAKKAISLFGGIN
;
A
#
# COMPACT_ATOMS: atom_id res chain seq x y z
N MET A 1 -7.73 9.72 -14.17
CA MET A 1 -8.36 10.56 -13.13
C MET A 1 -7.59 10.44 -11.83
N LEU A 2 -6.66 11.36 -11.56
CA LEU A 2 -5.86 11.37 -10.34
C LEU A 2 -6.71 11.82 -9.15
N VAL A 3 -6.66 11.05 -8.05
CA VAL A 3 -7.36 11.35 -6.78
C VAL A 3 -6.45 11.15 -5.59
N THR A 4 -6.77 11.81 -4.48
CA THR A 4 -6.04 11.67 -3.21
C THR A 4 -6.40 10.38 -2.48
N LEU A 5 -5.56 9.97 -1.53
CA LEU A 5 -5.87 8.83 -0.67
C LEU A 5 -7.15 9.07 0.15
N LYS A 6 -7.37 10.29 0.65
CA LYS A 6 -8.61 10.61 1.37
C LYS A 6 -9.86 10.39 0.51
N GLU A 7 -9.84 10.82 -0.75
CA GLU A 7 -10.98 10.64 -1.66
C GLU A 7 -11.24 9.17 -1.99
N ILE A 8 -10.20 8.41 -2.33
CA ILE A 8 -10.33 7.00 -2.71
C ILE A 8 -10.76 6.14 -1.50
N LEU A 9 -10.33 6.48 -0.29
CA LEU A 9 -10.75 5.77 0.92
C LEU A 9 -12.15 6.20 1.40
N ASN A 10 -12.60 7.43 1.13
CA ASN A 10 -14.00 7.81 1.34
C ASN A 10 -14.93 6.99 0.44
N TYR A 11 -14.53 6.73 -0.81
CA TYR A 11 -15.26 5.80 -1.67
C TYR A 11 -15.29 4.39 -1.06
N ALA A 12 -14.15 3.90 -0.58
CA ALA A 12 -14.05 2.59 0.03
C ALA A 12 -14.95 2.44 1.27
N GLU A 13 -14.99 3.47 2.12
CA GLU A 13 -15.84 3.55 3.31
C GLU A 13 -17.32 3.50 2.93
N ALA A 14 -17.75 4.33 1.98
CA ALA A 14 -19.13 4.38 1.52
C ALA A 14 -19.61 3.04 0.92
N ASN A 15 -18.70 2.29 0.29
CA ASN A 15 -18.99 1.00 -0.34
C ASN A 15 -18.66 -0.22 0.55
N LYS A 16 -18.17 0.00 1.78
CA LYS A 16 -17.73 -1.04 2.71
C LYS A 16 -16.77 -2.05 2.07
N CYS A 17 -15.82 -1.54 1.29
CA CYS A 17 -14.82 -2.34 0.60
C CYS A 17 -13.40 -1.85 0.93
N ALA A 18 -12.39 -2.60 0.49
CA ALA A 18 -11.02 -2.11 0.46
C ALA A 18 -10.54 -1.91 -0.97
N ILE A 19 -9.58 -1.00 -1.13
CA ILE A 19 -8.90 -0.71 -2.39
C ILE A 19 -7.55 -1.40 -2.38
N GLY A 20 -7.26 -2.15 -3.44
CA GLY A 20 -5.95 -2.74 -3.65
C GLY A 20 -4.91 -1.65 -3.96
N ALA A 21 -3.79 -1.71 -3.27
CA ALA A 21 -2.66 -0.83 -3.47
C ALA A 21 -1.45 -1.63 -3.93
N PHE A 22 -0.99 -1.42 -5.16
CA PHE A 22 0.00 -2.29 -5.80
C PHE A 22 1.33 -1.56 -5.96
N HIS A 23 2.43 -2.17 -5.53
CA HIS A 23 3.76 -1.64 -5.86
C HIS A 23 4.01 -1.69 -7.37
N ILE A 24 4.65 -0.64 -7.87
CA ILE A 24 5.07 -0.52 -9.25
C ILE A 24 6.55 -0.86 -9.35
N LEU A 25 6.87 -1.91 -10.12
CA LEU A 25 8.22 -2.44 -10.30
C LEU A 25 8.74 -2.29 -11.73
N SER A 26 7.86 -1.95 -12.68
CA SER A 26 8.18 -1.66 -14.07
C SER A 26 7.03 -0.93 -14.76
N GLU A 27 7.27 -0.40 -15.96
CA GLU A 27 6.23 0.21 -16.80
C GLU A 27 5.16 -0.81 -17.23
N ASP A 28 5.55 -2.05 -17.51
CA ASP A 28 4.61 -3.13 -17.86
C ASP A 28 3.67 -3.45 -16.69
N ASN A 29 4.20 -3.49 -15.47
CA ASN A 29 3.41 -3.72 -14.27
C ASN A 29 2.47 -2.54 -13.97
N LEU A 30 2.92 -1.29 -14.18
CA LEU A 30 2.06 -0.12 -14.11
C LEU A 30 0.88 -0.21 -15.10
N THR A 31 1.18 -0.57 -16.36
CA THR A 31 0.16 -0.75 -17.40
C THR A 31 -0.83 -1.85 -17.03
N ALA A 32 -0.34 -3.00 -16.61
CA ALA A 32 -1.18 -4.14 -16.24
C ALA A 32 -2.15 -3.82 -15.08
N VAL A 33 -1.68 -3.13 -14.03
CA VAL A 33 -2.52 -2.74 -12.90
C VAL A 33 -3.59 -1.74 -13.33
N LEU A 34 -3.23 -0.74 -14.13
CA LEU A 34 -4.18 0.27 -14.62
C LEU A 34 -5.20 -0.33 -15.59
N ASP A 35 -4.80 -1.19 -16.51
CA ASP A 35 -5.71 -1.87 -17.44
C ASP A 35 -6.73 -2.74 -16.70
N ALA A 36 -6.26 -3.53 -15.72
CA ALA A 36 -7.16 -4.33 -14.88
C ALA A 36 -8.16 -3.46 -14.11
N ALA A 37 -7.72 -2.35 -13.52
CA ALA A 37 -8.60 -1.42 -12.82
C ALA A 37 -9.66 -0.80 -13.75
N GLN A 38 -9.27 -0.44 -14.98
CA GLN A 38 -10.16 0.13 -15.99
C GLN A 38 -11.15 -0.90 -16.54
N GLU A 39 -10.73 -2.13 -16.81
CA GLU A 39 -11.59 -3.23 -17.24
C GLU A 39 -12.66 -3.55 -16.19
N LEU A 40 -12.25 -3.60 -14.91
CA LEU A 40 -13.14 -3.79 -13.77
C LEU A 40 -13.96 -2.54 -13.41
N ARG A 41 -13.63 -1.38 -13.99
CA ARG A 41 -14.21 -0.06 -13.67
C ARG A 41 -14.14 0.23 -12.17
N PHE A 42 -13.03 -0.10 -11.54
CA PHE A 42 -12.85 -0.01 -10.09
C PHE A 42 -11.64 0.88 -9.74
N PRO A 43 -11.71 1.68 -8.67
CA PRO A 43 -10.58 2.50 -8.24
C PRO A 43 -9.37 1.66 -7.80
N VAL A 44 -8.17 2.22 -7.96
CA VAL A 44 -6.91 1.55 -7.62
C VAL A 44 -5.89 2.52 -7.02
N ILE A 45 -4.99 2.00 -6.19
CA ILE A 45 -3.83 2.72 -5.70
C ILE A 45 -2.58 2.10 -6.34
N ILE A 46 -1.72 2.93 -6.93
CA ILE A 46 -0.41 2.51 -7.44
C ILE A 46 0.68 3.12 -6.56
N MET A 47 1.64 2.29 -6.15
CA MET A 47 2.60 2.64 -5.10
C MET A 47 4.04 2.56 -5.58
N HIS A 48 4.86 3.52 -5.15
CA HIS A 48 6.31 3.42 -5.24
C HIS A 48 6.89 3.34 -3.84
N SER A 49 7.72 2.35 -3.55
CA SER A 49 8.41 2.24 -2.25
C SER A 49 9.80 2.87 -2.32
N GLN A 50 10.17 3.65 -1.30
CA GLN A 50 11.53 4.19 -1.19
C GLN A 50 12.60 3.08 -1.17
N GLU A 51 12.26 1.88 -0.72
CA GLU A 51 13.17 0.73 -0.70
C GLU A 51 13.56 0.27 -2.12
N ASN A 52 12.69 0.53 -3.10
CA ASN A 52 12.91 0.19 -4.50
C ASN A 52 13.74 1.22 -5.27
N GLU A 53 14.18 2.31 -4.64
CA GLU A 53 14.91 3.41 -5.29
C GLU A 53 16.14 2.94 -6.08
N LYS A 54 16.84 1.88 -5.62
CA LYS A 54 18.00 1.32 -6.33
C LYS A 54 17.63 0.54 -7.59
N LYS A 55 16.46 -0.11 -7.59
CA LYS A 55 15.97 -0.95 -8.70
C LYS A 55 15.24 -0.11 -9.74
N LEU A 56 14.37 0.79 -9.26
CA LEU A 56 13.52 1.65 -10.07
C LEU A 56 13.48 3.05 -9.42
N PRO A 57 14.36 3.98 -9.83
CA PRO A 57 14.42 5.30 -9.22
C PRO A 57 13.09 6.06 -9.35
N LEU A 58 12.68 6.74 -8.27
CA LEU A 58 11.46 7.55 -8.24
C LEU A 58 11.43 8.61 -9.34
N ALA A 59 12.59 9.18 -9.68
CA ALA A 59 12.72 10.18 -10.74
C ALA A 59 12.38 9.63 -12.14
N ASN A 60 12.50 8.30 -12.34
CA ASN A 60 12.22 7.65 -13.62
C ASN A 60 10.75 7.24 -13.71
N ILE A 61 10.25 6.51 -12.71
CA ILE A 61 8.90 5.93 -12.75
C ILE A 61 7.81 6.90 -12.28
N GLY A 62 8.13 7.79 -11.34
CA GLY A 62 7.16 8.67 -10.70
C GLY A 62 6.38 9.57 -11.68
N PRO A 63 7.05 10.29 -12.61
CA PRO A 63 6.35 11.10 -13.60
C PRO A 63 5.41 10.29 -14.49
N LEU A 64 5.80 9.06 -14.86
CA LEU A 64 4.96 8.16 -15.65
C LEU A 64 3.73 7.70 -14.86
N MET A 65 3.89 7.33 -13.59
CA MET A 65 2.77 6.96 -12.71
C MET A 65 1.72 8.08 -12.62
N VAL A 66 2.17 9.33 -12.43
CA VAL A 66 1.28 10.49 -12.36
C VAL A 66 0.57 10.73 -13.69
N ASP A 67 1.31 10.76 -14.80
CA ASP A 67 0.74 10.99 -16.14
C ASP A 67 -0.31 9.93 -16.52
N MET A 68 -0.02 8.64 -16.27
CA MET A 68 -0.96 7.56 -16.54
C MET A 68 -2.17 7.60 -15.60
N ALA A 69 -1.97 7.92 -14.32
CA ALA A 69 -3.06 8.09 -13.36
C ALA A 69 -3.99 9.24 -13.76
N GLU A 70 -3.47 10.35 -14.28
CA GLU A 70 -4.28 11.47 -14.79
C GLU A 70 -5.14 11.05 -15.99
N LYS A 71 -4.56 10.28 -16.93
CA LYS A 71 -5.23 9.80 -18.15
C LYS A 71 -6.20 8.62 -17.93
N ALA A 72 -6.10 7.93 -16.80
CA ALA A 72 -6.94 6.77 -16.52
C ALA A 72 -8.45 7.11 -16.52
N SER A 73 -9.28 6.16 -16.95
CA SER A 73 -10.75 6.28 -16.96
C SER A 73 -11.42 5.99 -15.61
N VAL A 74 -10.65 5.51 -14.63
CA VAL A 74 -11.08 5.24 -13.24
C VAL A 74 -10.30 6.11 -12.25
N PRO A 75 -10.77 6.27 -10.99
CA PRO A 75 -9.99 6.97 -9.97
C PRO A 75 -8.70 6.21 -9.65
N VAL A 76 -7.57 6.91 -9.72
CA VAL A 76 -6.25 6.37 -9.40
C VAL A 76 -5.58 7.26 -8.37
N CYS A 77 -5.09 6.66 -7.28
CA CYS A 77 -4.24 7.34 -6.31
C CYS A 77 -2.78 6.91 -6.51
N VAL A 78 -1.88 7.89 -6.64
CA VAL A 78 -0.43 7.67 -6.76
C VAL A 78 0.21 7.88 -5.40
N HIS A 79 0.72 6.81 -4.81
CA HIS A 79 1.10 6.77 -3.41
C HIS A 79 2.59 6.46 -3.22
N LEU A 80 3.27 7.24 -2.39
CA LEU A 80 4.63 6.91 -1.96
C LEU A 80 4.53 6.05 -0.71
N ASP A 81 4.99 4.82 -0.79
CA ASP A 81 5.00 3.88 0.31
C ASP A 81 6.34 3.93 1.07
N HIS A 82 6.30 3.69 2.39
CA HIS A 82 7.45 3.74 3.29
C HIS A 82 8.37 4.96 3.10
N GLY A 83 7.82 6.17 3.10
CA GLY A 83 8.61 7.40 3.08
C GLY A 83 9.39 7.58 4.39
N MET A 84 10.68 7.26 4.37
CA MET A 84 11.54 7.29 5.57
C MET A 84 12.14 8.68 5.83
N THR A 85 12.27 9.51 4.78
CA THR A 85 12.86 10.85 4.91
C THR A 85 11.96 11.93 4.33
N ILE A 86 11.86 13.05 5.04
CA ILE A 86 11.08 14.22 4.61
C ILE A 86 11.55 14.72 3.22
N ASN A 87 12.85 14.63 2.94
CA ASN A 87 13.40 15.04 1.64
C ASN A 87 12.95 14.14 0.49
N TYR A 88 12.81 12.83 0.71
CA TYR A 88 12.33 11.92 -0.32
C TYR A 88 10.82 12.08 -0.54
N ILE A 89 10.06 12.22 0.54
CA ILE A 89 8.63 12.58 0.50
C ILE A 89 8.41 13.87 -0.28
N ARG A 90 9.23 14.90 -0.02
CA ARG A 90 9.18 16.18 -0.75
C ARG A 90 9.37 15.99 -2.25
N GLN A 91 10.25 15.08 -2.67
CA GLN A 91 10.48 14.79 -4.09
C GLN A 91 9.24 14.15 -4.73
N ALA A 92 8.64 13.14 -4.08
CA ALA A 92 7.39 12.53 -4.55
C ALA A 92 6.26 13.57 -4.69
N LEU A 93 6.09 14.43 -3.69
CA LEU A 93 5.11 15.53 -3.72
C LEU A 93 5.41 16.59 -4.79
N ILE A 94 6.66 16.74 -5.23
CA ILE A 94 7.06 17.61 -6.36
C ILE A 94 6.74 16.96 -7.69
N ILE A 95 6.93 15.66 -7.81
CA ILE A 95 6.60 14.89 -9.02
C ILE A 95 5.09 14.89 -9.28
N GLY A 96 4.27 14.94 -8.22
CA GLY A 96 2.80 14.99 -8.32
C GLY A 96 2.09 13.83 -7.66
N PHE A 97 2.77 13.10 -6.77
CA PHE A 97 2.12 12.05 -5.98
C PHE A 97 0.96 12.62 -5.17
N SER A 98 -0.20 11.97 -5.26
CA SER A 98 -1.44 12.38 -4.58
C SER A 98 -1.56 11.82 -3.16
N SER A 99 -0.61 10.97 -2.76
CA SER A 99 -0.51 10.44 -1.41
C SER A 99 0.93 10.06 -1.05
N VAL A 100 1.25 10.14 0.24
CA VAL A 100 2.52 9.67 0.78
C VAL A 100 2.31 8.99 2.15
N THR A 101 3.14 8.01 2.46
CA THR A 101 3.32 7.48 3.82
C THR A 101 4.53 8.14 4.45
N TYR A 102 4.41 8.59 5.69
CA TYR A 102 5.58 8.88 6.53
C TYR A 102 5.77 7.76 7.53
N ASP A 103 6.87 7.03 7.39
CA ASP A 103 7.21 5.93 8.28
C ASP A 103 8.25 6.39 9.32
N GLY A 104 7.73 7.04 10.37
CA GLY A 104 8.48 7.40 11.56
C GLY A 104 8.35 6.38 12.69
N SER A 105 7.91 5.16 12.39
CA SER A 105 7.48 4.18 13.42
C SER A 105 8.60 3.72 14.36
N SER A 106 9.86 3.87 13.93
CA SER A 106 11.07 3.57 14.73
C SER A 106 11.53 4.73 15.61
N LEU A 107 10.92 5.92 15.48
CA LEU A 107 11.26 7.10 16.28
C LEU A 107 10.46 7.13 17.59
N PRO A 108 10.91 7.92 18.59
CA PRO A 108 10.09 8.25 19.74
C PRO A 108 8.72 8.80 19.33
N TYR A 109 7.68 8.50 20.12
CA TYR A 109 6.29 8.80 19.78
C TYR A 109 6.03 10.27 19.46
N GLU A 110 6.57 11.18 20.28
CA GLU A 110 6.46 12.63 20.08
C GLU A 110 7.20 13.10 18.82
N GLU A 111 8.37 12.52 18.53
CA GLU A 111 9.14 12.85 17.33
C GLU A 111 8.41 12.40 16.05
N ASN A 112 7.78 11.21 16.08
CA ASN A 112 6.96 10.74 14.97
C ASN A 112 5.75 11.67 14.73
N ILE A 113 5.07 12.14 15.79
CA ILE A 113 3.97 13.11 15.66
C ILE A 113 4.44 14.39 14.97
N GLU A 114 5.54 14.99 15.43
CA GLU A 114 6.01 16.28 14.90
C GLU A 114 6.47 16.16 13.44
N ASN A 115 7.17 15.07 13.10
CA ASN A 115 7.56 14.81 11.72
C ASN A 115 6.34 14.51 10.82
N THR A 116 5.37 13.74 11.31
CA THR A 116 4.12 13.47 10.59
C THR A 116 3.33 14.75 10.32
N LYS A 117 3.19 15.64 11.32
CA LYS A 117 2.56 16.96 11.14
C LYS A 117 3.27 17.78 10.06
N THR A 118 4.60 17.75 10.04
CA THR A 118 5.40 18.43 9.02
C THR A 118 5.08 17.89 7.63
N VAL A 119 4.98 16.56 7.48
CA VAL A 119 4.62 15.91 6.22
C VAL A 119 3.18 16.23 5.82
N VAL A 120 2.22 16.20 6.75
CA VAL A 120 0.81 16.60 6.52
C VAL A 120 0.72 18.02 6.01
N HIS A 121 1.46 18.96 6.64
CA HIS A 121 1.52 20.34 6.19
C HIS A 121 2.08 20.43 4.76
N MET A 122 3.18 19.74 4.45
CA MET A 122 3.77 19.72 3.11
C MET A 122 2.84 19.14 2.04
N ALA A 123 2.20 18.00 2.36
CA ALA A 123 1.28 17.30 1.46
C ALA A 123 0.03 18.14 1.17
N SER A 124 -0.52 18.82 2.18
CA SER A 124 -1.70 19.69 2.02
C SER A 124 -1.48 20.80 0.98
N ARG A 125 -0.26 21.35 0.92
CA ARG A 125 0.12 22.39 -0.05
C ARG A 125 0.22 21.87 -1.49
N ARG A 126 0.17 20.55 -1.68
CA ARG A 126 0.23 19.85 -2.96
C ARG A 126 -1.01 19.01 -3.23
N PHE A 127 -2.09 19.25 -2.49
CA PHE A 127 -3.34 18.50 -2.62
C PHE A 127 -3.12 16.98 -2.50
N ALA A 128 -2.22 16.57 -1.62
CA ALA A 128 -1.93 15.17 -1.34
C ALA A 128 -2.37 14.78 0.07
N SER A 129 -2.70 13.51 0.24
CA SER A 129 -3.04 12.91 1.54
C SER A 129 -1.82 12.26 2.19
N VAL A 130 -1.89 12.07 3.52
CA VAL A 130 -0.83 11.38 4.28
C VAL A 130 -1.41 10.16 4.96
N GLU A 131 -0.72 9.04 4.77
CA GLU A 131 -0.87 7.82 5.56
C GLU A 131 0.19 7.83 6.68
N GLY A 132 -0.25 7.63 7.91
CA GLY A 132 0.64 7.59 9.07
C GLY A 132 0.92 6.17 9.52
N VAL A 133 2.11 5.96 10.07
CA VAL A 133 2.49 4.71 10.75
C VAL A 133 2.69 5.00 12.23
N ALA A 134 1.89 4.37 13.08
CA ALA A 134 2.04 4.52 14.53
C ALA A 134 3.37 3.87 15.01
N PRO A 135 4.00 4.40 16.07
CA PRO A 135 5.22 3.82 16.63
C PRO A 135 5.05 2.37 17.06
N VAL A 136 6.11 1.59 16.86
CA VAL A 136 6.18 0.21 17.37
C VAL A 136 6.58 0.19 18.85
N GLY A 137 6.20 -0.87 19.56
CA GLY A 137 6.64 -1.08 20.95
C GLY A 137 5.80 -0.40 22.03
N ILE A 138 4.64 0.15 21.68
CA ILE A 138 3.65 0.63 22.65
C ILE A 138 3.07 -0.59 23.40
N PRO A 139 3.02 -0.59 24.74
CA PRO A 139 2.40 -1.67 25.51
C PRO A 139 0.97 -1.92 25.05
N GLN A 140 0.58 -3.18 24.91
CA GLN A 140 -0.71 -3.56 24.30
C GLN A 140 -1.93 -2.87 24.94
N GLN A 141 -1.92 -2.66 26.26
CA GLN A 141 -3.03 -1.98 26.94
C GLN A 141 -3.19 -0.49 26.58
N ASP A 142 -2.13 0.15 26.06
CA ASP A 142 -2.09 1.59 25.79
C ASP A 142 -2.16 1.91 24.28
N VAL A 143 -2.07 0.88 23.41
CA VAL A 143 -2.01 1.04 21.95
C VAL A 143 -3.18 1.85 21.40
N THR A 144 -4.41 1.51 21.80
CA THR A 144 -5.61 2.19 21.25
C THR A 144 -5.59 3.68 21.54
N GLU A 145 -5.32 4.08 22.77
CA GLU A 145 -5.35 5.49 23.16
C GLU A 145 -4.19 6.27 22.54
N ALA A 146 -3.00 5.67 22.50
CA ALA A 146 -1.87 6.25 21.79
C ALA A 146 -2.16 6.42 20.30
N VAL A 147 -2.77 5.44 19.64
CA VAL A 147 -3.13 5.56 18.23
C VAL A 147 -4.17 6.67 17.99
N ARG A 148 -5.19 6.79 18.86
CA ARG A 148 -6.15 7.90 18.79
C ARG A 148 -5.46 9.25 18.95
N GLY A 149 -4.61 9.39 19.97
CA GLY A 149 -3.83 10.60 20.20
C GLY A 149 -2.92 10.94 19.01
N PHE A 150 -2.34 9.93 18.35
CA PHE A 150 -1.54 10.11 17.15
C PHE A 150 -2.37 10.64 15.98
N ILE A 151 -3.52 10.04 15.71
CA ILE A 151 -4.45 10.48 14.64
C ILE A 151 -4.87 11.93 14.88
N ASP A 152 -5.35 12.24 16.08
CA ASP A 152 -5.87 13.56 16.44
C ASP A 152 -4.79 14.63 16.39
N ALA A 153 -3.57 14.31 16.84
CA ALA A 153 -2.45 15.26 16.83
C ALA A 153 -1.93 15.52 15.41
N THR A 154 -1.94 14.53 14.53
CA THR A 154 -1.27 14.61 13.22
C THR A 154 -2.18 15.05 12.08
N GLY A 155 -3.47 14.68 12.11
CA GLY A 155 -4.41 14.94 11.02
C GLY A 155 -4.16 14.10 9.76
N ILE A 156 -3.58 12.91 9.91
CA ILE A 156 -3.43 11.93 8.82
C ILE A 156 -4.80 11.52 8.24
N SER A 157 -4.78 11.01 7.01
CA SER A 157 -5.99 10.57 6.29
C SER A 157 -6.24 9.07 6.38
N ALA A 158 -5.24 8.28 6.75
CA ALA A 158 -5.31 6.85 6.92
C ALA A 158 -4.20 6.38 7.87
N LEU A 159 -4.40 5.24 8.53
CA LEU A 159 -3.44 4.67 9.47
C LEU A 159 -3.00 3.28 9.02
N ALA A 160 -1.69 3.09 8.85
CA ALA A 160 -1.09 1.78 8.64
C ALA A 160 -1.02 0.98 9.94
N CYS A 161 -1.51 -0.26 9.90
CA CYS A 161 -1.52 -1.20 11.00
C CYS A 161 -1.08 -2.58 10.51
N SER A 162 -0.35 -3.32 11.35
CA SER A 162 -0.04 -4.73 11.07
C SER A 162 -1.29 -5.58 11.24
N TYR A 163 -1.37 -6.71 10.52
CA TYR A 163 -2.48 -7.64 10.66
C TYR A 163 -2.62 -8.17 12.10
N GLY A 164 -1.50 -8.44 12.79
CA GLY A 164 -1.52 -8.83 14.21
C GLY A 164 -2.12 -7.76 15.13
N ALA A 165 -1.84 -6.47 14.87
CA ALA A 165 -2.49 -5.39 15.61
C ALA A 165 -4.00 -5.34 15.32
N LEU A 166 -4.41 -5.53 14.05
CA LEU A 166 -5.81 -5.60 13.66
C LEU A 166 -6.56 -6.74 14.35
N GLN A 167 -5.94 -7.91 14.53
CA GLN A 167 -6.56 -9.02 15.26
C GLN A 167 -6.86 -8.68 16.74
N HIS A 168 -6.09 -7.80 17.36
CA HIS A 168 -6.36 -7.30 18.71
C HIS A 168 -7.42 -6.20 18.72
N VAL A 169 -7.51 -5.41 17.65
CA VAL A 169 -8.51 -4.35 17.45
C VAL A 169 -9.86 -4.91 16.95
N ASN A 170 -9.88 -6.14 16.42
CA ASN A 170 -11.00 -6.82 15.75
C ASN A 170 -12.25 -7.10 16.61
N ASN A 171 -12.35 -6.54 17.82
CA ASN A 171 -13.62 -6.50 18.57
C ASN A 171 -14.38 -5.18 18.41
N THR A 172 -13.80 -4.13 17.80
CA THR A 172 -14.39 -2.78 17.77
C THR A 172 -13.85 -1.91 16.62
N GLY A 173 -13.92 -2.37 15.36
CA GLY A 173 -13.49 -1.62 14.15
C GLY A 173 -14.06 -0.20 13.94
N SER A 174 -14.87 0.31 14.87
CA SER A 174 -15.41 1.67 14.95
C SER A 174 -14.59 2.64 15.81
N GLU A 175 -13.40 2.25 16.28
CA GLU A 175 -12.68 3.02 17.32
C GLU A 175 -11.80 4.17 16.82
N PHE A 176 -11.45 4.19 15.54
CA PHE A 176 -10.58 5.21 14.96
C PHE A 176 -11.34 6.07 13.94
N SER A 177 -11.00 7.36 13.90
CA SER A 177 -11.66 8.36 13.04
C SER A 177 -11.17 8.34 11.59
N VAL A 178 -10.20 7.49 11.26
CA VAL A 178 -9.60 7.35 9.92
C VAL A 178 -9.63 5.89 9.46
N PRO A 179 -9.72 5.64 8.14
CA PRO A 179 -9.61 4.30 7.58
C PRO A 179 -8.29 3.59 7.92
N LEU A 180 -8.36 2.27 8.08
CA LEU A 180 -7.20 1.44 8.36
C LEU A 180 -6.58 0.90 7.06
N VAL A 181 -5.26 0.78 7.09
CA VAL A 181 -4.43 0.25 6.02
C VAL A 181 -3.70 -0.98 6.53
N MET A 182 -3.68 -2.05 5.75
CA MET A 182 -2.95 -3.27 6.08
C MET A 182 -2.05 -3.71 4.93
N ASN A 183 -0.99 -4.44 5.25
CA ASN A 183 -0.27 -5.23 4.26
C ASN A 183 -1.02 -6.53 4.01
N GLY A 184 -1.16 -6.88 2.72
CA GLY A 184 -1.65 -8.18 2.30
C GLY A 184 -0.54 -9.21 2.47
N GLU A 185 -0.86 -10.29 3.18
CA GLU A 185 0.08 -11.39 3.41
C GLU A 185 -0.46 -12.65 2.70
N PRO A 186 0.42 -13.51 2.14
CA PRO A 186 0.00 -14.73 1.43
C PRO A 186 -0.83 -15.70 2.28
N ASP A 187 -0.61 -15.69 3.60
CA ASP A 187 -1.21 -16.63 4.53
C ASP A 187 -2.57 -16.16 5.10
N ILE A 188 -3.04 -14.96 4.72
CA ILE A 188 -4.34 -14.43 5.16
C ILE A 188 -5.47 -15.06 4.35
N SER A 189 -6.42 -15.68 5.03
CA SER A 189 -7.56 -16.32 4.37
C SER A 189 -8.53 -15.29 3.78
N LYS A 190 -9.35 -15.71 2.80
CA LYS A 190 -10.41 -14.86 2.24
C LYS A 190 -11.40 -14.39 3.31
N ASP A 191 -11.70 -15.26 4.28
CA ASP A 191 -12.63 -14.94 5.37
C ASP A 191 -12.02 -13.88 6.29
N ASP A 192 -10.71 -13.96 6.57
CA ASP A 192 -10.00 -12.95 7.36
C ASP A 192 -9.96 -11.60 6.64
N TYR A 193 -9.69 -11.57 5.33
CA TYR A 193 -9.80 -10.33 4.55
C TYR A 193 -11.21 -9.73 4.63
N THR A 194 -12.24 -10.57 4.56
CA THR A 194 -13.63 -10.12 4.69
C THR A 194 -13.88 -9.53 6.08
N GLN A 195 -13.37 -10.17 7.13
CA GLN A 195 -13.50 -9.67 8.50
C GLN A 195 -12.81 -8.33 8.70
N VAL A 196 -11.53 -8.18 8.32
CA VAL A 196 -10.81 -6.90 8.54
C VAL A 196 -11.41 -5.76 7.72
N ILE A 197 -11.92 -6.03 6.52
CA ILE A 197 -12.68 -5.04 5.74
C ILE A 197 -13.97 -4.65 6.46
N GLN A 198 -14.71 -5.60 7.04
CA GLN A 198 -15.89 -5.25 7.85
C GLN A 198 -15.54 -4.37 9.07
N HIS A 199 -14.31 -4.45 9.57
CA HIS A 199 -13.81 -3.72 10.75
C HIS A 199 -12.95 -2.48 10.42
N GLY A 200 -13.10 -1.90 9.22
CA GLY A 200 -12.56 -0.56 8.92
C GLY A 200 -11.28 -0.55 8.08
N VAL A 201 -10.77 -1.71 7.65
CA VAL A 201 -9.71 -1.73 6.62
C VAL A 201 -10.28 -1.26 5.28
N ARG A 202 -9.62 -0.28 4.68
CA ARG A 202 -9.98 0.32 3.38
C ARG A 202 -8.87 0.34 2.35
N LYS A 203 -7.62 0.06 2.74
CA LYS A 203 -6.47 -0.13 1.84
C LYS A 203 -5.77 -1.43 2.18
N ILE A 204 -5.47 -2.22 1.17
CA ILE A 204 -4.68 -3.44 1.29
C ILE A 204 -3.47 -3.29 0.37
N ASN A 205 -2.28 -3.24 0.93
CA ASN A 205 -1.03 -3.20 0.19
C ASN A 205 -0.74 -4.59 -0.36
N CYS A 206 -0.63 -4.72 -1.67
CA CYS A 206 -0.25 -5.94 -2.36
C CYS A 206 1.21 -5.81 -2.80
N ASP A 207 2.09 -6.57 -2.16
CA ASP A 207 3.48 -6.68 -2.59
C ASP A 207 3.54 -7.46 -3.90
N SER A 208 3.54 -6.73 -5.00
CA SER A 208 3.59 -7.27 -6.34
C SER A 208 4.88 -8.07 -6.59
N GLU A 209 5.99 -7.78 -5.89
CA GLU A 209 7.24 -8.52 -6.06
C GLU A 209 7.05 -9.98 -5.64
N ILE A 210 6.37 -10.22 -4.52
CA ILE A 210 6.02 -11.57 -4.04
C ILE A 210 5.12 -12.27 -5.06
N TYR A 211 4.04 -11.62 -5.51
CA TYR A 211 3.13 -12.22 -6.48
C TYR A 211 3.81 -12.58 -7.81
N TYR A 212 4.60 -11.66 -8.39
CA TYR A 212 5.32 -11.94 -9.64
C TYR A 212 6.38 -13.03 -9.46
N ARG A 213 7.10 -13.03 -8.33
CA ARG A 213 8.08 -14.07 -8.02
C ARG A 213 7.42 -15.44 -7.90
N ASP A 214 6.30 -15.54 -7.20
CA ASP A 214 5.62 -16.81 -6.97
C ASP A 214 5.04 -17.37 -8.28
N ILE A 215 4.45 -16.53 -9.14
CA ILE A 215 4.02 -16.93 -10.48
C ILE A 215 5.21 -17.42 -11.32
N ALA A 216 6.34 -16.70 -11.29
CA ALA A 216 7.55 -17.10 -12.01
C ALA A 216 8.12 -18.44 -11.49
N MET A 217 8.17 -18.64 -10.17
CA MET A 217 8.62 -19.90 -9.55
C MET A 217 7.73 -21.07 -9.95
N LEU A 218 6.40 -20.91 -9.90
CA LEU A 218 5.44 -21.93 -10.31
C LEU A 218 5.62 -22.31 -11.79
N GLY A 219 5.79 -21.31 -12.67
CA GLY A 219 6.07 -21.55 -14.09
C GLY A 219 7.37 -22.33 -14.30
N MET A 220 8.45 -21.96 -13.62
CA MET A 220 9.74 -22.67 -13.69
C MET A 220 9.67 -24.10 -13.14
N GLN A 221 8.93 -24.32 -12.04
CA GLN A 221 8.69 -25.65 -11.49
C GLN A 221 7.92 -26.53 -12.47
N ALA A 222 6.83 -26.02 -13.06
CA ALA A 222 6.05 -26.74 -14.05
C ALA A 222 6.88 -27.13 -15.29
N VAL A 223 7.71 -26.21 -15.79
CA VAL A 223 8.65 -26.50 -16.90
C VAL A 223 9.67 -27.56 -16.48
N THR A 224 10.23 -27.46 -15.28
CA THR A 224 11.22 -28.40 -14.75
C THR A 224 10.65 -29.81 -14.57
N GLU A 225 9.44 -29.92 -14.04
CA GLU A 225 8.74 -31.20 -13.88
C GLU A 225 8.42 -31.84 -15.23
N ASN A 226 7.96 -31.05 -16.20
CA ASN A 226 7.70 -31.54 -17.56
C ASN A 226 9.00 -31.96 -18.27
N ALA A 227 10.09 -31.20 -18.11
CA ALA A 227 11.39 -31.57 -18.63
C ALA A 227 11.91 -32.88 -18.01
N LYS A 228 11.78 -33.06 -16.69
CA LYS A 228 12.14 -34.32 -15.99
C LYS A 228 11.31 -35.50 -16.50
N LYS A 229 10.00 -35.34 -16.67
CA LYS A 229 9.12 -36.36 -17.25
C LYS A 229 9.55 -36.72 -18.68
N ALA A 230 9.81 -35.73 -19.53
CA ALA A 230 10.29 -35.97 -20.89
C ALA A 230 11.63 -36.74 -20.89
N ILE A 231 12.62 -36.31 -20.10
CA ILE A 231 13.91 -37.00 -19.98
C ILE A 231 13.73 -38.44 -19.49
N SER A 232 12.84 -38.69 -18.52
CA SER A 232 12.59 -40.06 -18.02
C SER A 232 11.94 -40.98 -19.07
N LEU A 233 11.11 -40.44 -19.97
CA LEU A 233 10.50 -41.18 -21.07
C LEU A 233 11.53 -41.57 -22.13
N PHE A 234 12.56 -40.74 -22.35
CA PHE A 234 13.63 -41.02 -23.31
C PHE A 234 14.82 -41.77 -22.71
N GLY A 235 15.05 -41.69 -21.39
CA GLY A 235 16.15 -42.35 -20.69
C GLY A 235 15.93 -43.84 -20.39
N GLY A 236 14.76 -44.39 -20.72
CA GLY A 236 14.44 -45.82 -20.60
C GLY A 236 14.74 -46.65 -21.86
N ILE A 237 15.29 -46.05 -22.91
CA ILE A 237 15.72 -46.75 -24.12
C ILE A 237 17.21 -47.06 -23.98
N ASN A 238 17.54 -48.13 -23.25
CA ASN A 238 18.82 -48.82 -23.33
C ASN A 238 18.55 -50.28 -23.69
#